data_AF-A0A5D8YLG7-F1
#
_entry.id   AF-A0A5D8YLG7-F1
#
_cell.length_a   1.000
_cell.length_b   1.000
_cell.length_c   1.000
_cell.angle_alpha   90.00
_cell.angle_beta   90.00
_cell.angle_gamma   90.00
#
_symmetry.space_group_name_H-M   'P 1'
#
loop_
_entity.id
_entity.type
_entity.pdbx_description
1 polymer ?
#
loop_
_entity_poly.entity_id
_entity_poly.type
_entity_poly.pdbx_seq_one_letter_code
_entity_poly.pdbx_strand_id
1 'polypeptide(L)'
;MNTGTSAETYYLQGIRSNFEFWGLTPSSTYLNGSGVAFDNTLEIIMKQKYLASFYRGLEAWFEYRRTGFPNLIIDPRADNNAVVPSRLVYPAVTQMYNPTNYRKAVERMGGDNINIKSFWEKP
;
A
#
# COMPACT_ATOMS: atom_id res chain seq x y z
N MET A 1 16.40 7.40 -19.48
CA MET A 1 15.26 8.08 -20.12
C MET A 1 14.95 9.31 -19.28
N ASN A 2 15.09 10.50 -19.84
CA ASN A 2 14.75 11.75 -19.18
C ASN A 2 13.41 12.21 -19.77
N THR A 3 12.36 12.24 -18.96
CA THR A 3 10.97 12.45 -19.41
C THR A 3 10.66 13.90 -19.78
N GLY A 4 11.64 14.81 -19.73
CA GLY A 4 11.48 16.25 -20.01
C GLY A 4 10.79 17.04 -18.88
N THR A 5 10.08 16.35 -17.98
CA THR A 5 9.35 16.90 -16.82
C THR A 5 9.94 16.37 -15.50
N SER A 6 9.97 17.21 -14.45
CA SER A 6 10.53 16.84 -13.14
C SER A 6 9.60 15.92 -12.34
N ALA A 7 10.17 15.15 -11.41
CA ALA A 7 9.39 14.32 -10.48
C ALA A 7 8.40 15.14 -9.65
N GLU A 8 8.80 16.35 -9.26
CA GLU A 8 7.95 17.31 -8.55
C GLU A 8 6.70 17.67 -9.36
N THR A 9 6.82 17.89 -10.68
CA THR A 9 5.68 18.21 -11.52
C THR A 9 4.63 17.10 -11.49
N TYR A 10 5.04 15.84 -11.64
CA TYR A 10 4.13 14.70 -11.60
C TYR A 10 3.53 14.48 -10.21
N TYR A 11 4.33 14.68 -9.16
CA TYR A 11 3.85 14.61 -7.79
C TYR A 11 2.73 15.64 -7.53
N LEU A 12 2.95 16.91 -7.89
CA LEU A 12 1.96 17.98 -7.73
C LEU A 12 0.73 17.75 -8.63
N GLN A 13 0.93 17.19 -9.83
CA GLN A 13 -0.19 16.81 -10.70
C GLN A 13 -1.04 15.71 -10.06
N GLY A 14 -0.43 14.69 -9.45
CA GLY A 14 -1.15 13.64 -8.72
C GLY A 14 -2.02 14.18 -7.58
N ILE A 15 -1.50 15.14 -6.80
CA ILE A 15 -2.29 15.82 -5.76
C ILE A 15 -3.48 16.55 -6.38
N ARG A 16 -3.25 17.34 -7.44
CA ARG A 16 -4.31 18.11 -8.11
C ARG A 16 -5.41 17.20 -8.65
N SER A 17 -5.04 16.09 -9.31
CA SER A 17 -6.01 15.12 -9.83
C SER A 17 -6.82 14.44 -8.72
N ASN A 18 -6.22 14.18 -7.55
CA ASN A 18 -6.96 13.67 -6.40
C ASN A 18 -7.98 14.71 -5.88
N PHE A 19 -7.60 15.98 -5.77
CA PHE A 19 -8.54 17.04 -5.40
C PHE A 19 -9.66 17.20 -6.43
N GLU A 20 -9.33 17.15 -7.71
CA GLU A 20 -10.28 17.24 -8.82
C GLU A 20 -11.30 16.09 -8.79
N PHE A 21 -10.88 14.87 -8.44
CA PHE A 21 -11.79 13.74 -8.24
C PHE A 21 -12.87 14.05 -7.20
N TRP A 22 -12.55 14.85 -6.19
CA TRP A 22 -13.49 15.32 -5.16
C TRP A 22 -14.22 16.62 -5.51
N GLY A 23 -14.02 17.16 -6.71
CA GLY A 23 -14.57 18.47 -7.11
C GLY A 23 -13.92 19.66 -6.39
N LEU A 24 -12.69 19.48 -5.90
CA LEU A 24 -11.94 20.48 -5.14
C LEU A 24 -10.72 20.97 -5.93
N THR A 25 -10.14 22.08 -5.47
CA THR A 25 -8.86 22.58 -5.96
C THR A 25 -7.93 22.76 -4.76
N PRO A 26 -6.69 22.23 -4.78
CA PRO A 26 -5.78 22.37 -3.66
C PRO A 26 -5.30 23.82 -3.56
N SER A 27 -5.28 24.37 -2.35
CA SER A 27 -4.71 25.70 -2.11
C SER A 27 -3.18 25.67 -2.20
N SER A 28 -2.56 26.81 -2.47
CA SER A 28 -1.10 26.95 -2.40
C SER A 28 -0.56 26.63 -1.00
N THR A 29 -1.30 27.01 0.05
CA THR A 29 -0.97 26.66 1.44
C THR A 29 -0.94 25.15 1.68
N TYR A 30 -1.88 24.40 1.08
CA TYR A 30 -1.88 22.94 1.16
C TYR A 30 -0.65 22.35 0.46
N LEU A 31 -0.38 22.77 -0.78
CA LEU A 31 0.74 22.23 -1.58
C LEU A 31 2.11 22.50 -0.95
N ASN A 32 2.25 23.61 -0.22
CA ASN A 32 3.49 23.98 0.49
C ASN A 32 3.49 23.56 1.97
N GLY A 33 2.46 22.83 2.42
CA GLY A 33 2.32 22.40 3.80
C GLY A 33 3.39 21.38 4.22
N SER A 34 3.77 21.40 5.48
CA SER A 34 4.64 20.36 6.05
C SER A 34 4.00 18.98 5.89
N GLY A 35 4.74 18.02 5.33
CA GLY A 35 4.24 16.68 5.03
C GLY A 35 3.34 16.60 3.79
N VAL A 36 3.32 17.65 2.95
CA VAL A 36 2.73 17.70 1.60
C VAL A 36 3.71 18.29 0.58
N ALA A 37 4.55 19.25 0.95
CA ALA A 37 5.57 19.78 0.04
C ALA A 37 6.47 18.67 -0.49
N PHE A 38 6.82 18.73 -1.78
CA PHE A 38 7.69 17.74 -2.41
C PHE A 38 9.10 17.83 -1.82
N ASP A 39 9.59 16.72 -1.27
CA ASP A 39 10.93 16.60 -0.68
C ASP A 39 11.81 15.58 -1.42
N ASN A 40 11.36 15.12 -2.59
CA ASN A 40 12.04 14.11 -3.41
C ASN A 40 12.24 12.75 -2.71
N THR A 41 11.43 12.43 -1.69
CA THR A 41 11.42 11.11 -1.04
C THR A 41 10.34 10.18 -1.60
N LEU A 42 10.53 8.87 -1.46
CA LEU A 42 9.46 7.91 -1.74
C LEU A 42 8.31 8.05 -0.72
N GLU A 43 8.65 8.39 0.54
CA GLU A 43 7.68 8.52 1.63
C GLU A 43 6.61 9.56 1.33
N ILE A 44 7.00 10.76 0.86
CA ILE A 44 6.03 11.81 0.56
C ILE A 44 5.08 11.41 -0.58
N ILE A 45 5.63 10.74 -1.61
CA ILE A 45 4.86 10.25 -2.75
C ILE A 45 3.85 9.20 -2.28
N MET A 46 4.31 8.23 -1.49
CA MET A 46 3.45 7.15 -0.98
C MET A 46 2.40 7.67 0.01
N LYS A 47 2.72 8.68 0.81
CA LYS A 47 1.75 9.34 1.70
C LYS A 47 0.61 9.97 0.91
N GLN A 48 0.90 10.73 -0.14
CA GLN A 48 -0.17 11.31 -0.99
C GLN A 48 -0.92 10.25 -1.78
N LYS A 49 -0.24 9.21 -2.30
CA LYS A 49 -0.91 8.07 -2.96
C LYS A 49 -1.85 7.34 -2.00
N TYR A 50 -1.43 7.14 -0.75
CA TYR A 50 -2.25 6.50 0.28
C TYR A 50 -3.54 7.29 0.54
N LEU A 51 -3.45 8.61 0.67
CA LEU A 51 -4.63 9.48 0.80
C LEU A 51 -5.55 9.41 -0.42
N ALA A 52 -4.97 9.44 -1.63
CA ALA A 52 -5.74 9.28 -2.87
C ALA A 52 -6.42 7.90 -3.00
N SER A 53 -5.93 6.90 -2.27
CA SER A 53 -6.44 5.52 -2.32
C SER A 53 -7.54 5.23 -1.30
N PHE A 54 -8.17 6.25 -0.70
CA PHE A 54 -9.16 6.09 0.38
C PHE A 54 -10.31 5.11 0.01
N TYR A 55 -10.84 5.17 -1.21
CA TYR A 55 -11.85 4.21 -1.72
C TYR A 55 -11.26 3.00 -2.47
N ARG A 56 -9.94 2.84 -2.43
CA ARG A 56 -9.18 1.77 -3.09
C ARG A 56 -8.34 1.02 -2.04
N GLY A 57 -8.98 0.57 -0.95
CA GLY A 57 -8.29 0.00 0.22
C GLY A 57 -7.34 -1.17 -0.10
N LEU A 58 -7.67 -2.02 -1.08
CA LEU A 58 -6.76 -3.10 -1.52
C LEU A 58 -5.50 -2.56 -2.17
N GLU A 59 -5.60 -1.52 -3.01
CA GLU A 59 -4.44 -0.87 -3.62
C GLU A 59 -3.57 -0.21 -2.54
N ALA A 60 -4.17 0.49 -1.58
CA ALA A 60 -3.46 1.08 -0.45
C ALA A 60 -2.70 0.01 0.35
N TRP A 61 -3.34 -1.14 0.61
CA TRP A 61 -2.72 -2.26 1.30
C TRP A 61 -1.57 -2.90 0.49
N PHE A 62 -1.75 -3.09 -0.82
CA PHE A 62 -0.69 -3.61 -1.69
C PHE A 62 0.52 -2.67 -1.74
N GLU A 63 0.28 -1.38 -1.84
CA GLU A 63 1.32 -0.36 -1.86
C GLU A 63 2.09 -0.27 -0.55
N TYR A 64 1.40 -0.36 0.59
CA TYR A 64 2.05 -0.48 1.89
C TYR A 64 2.95 -1.72 1.94
N ARG A 65 2.45 -2.89 1.54
CA ARG A 65 3.25 -4.13 1.51
C ARG A 65 4.44 -4.07 0.55
N ARG A 66 4.33 -3.27 -0.53
CA ARG A 66 5.40 -3.08 -1.52
C ARG A 66 6.49 -2.12 -1.03
N THR A 67 6.12 -1.10 -0.25
CA THR A 67 7.00 0.05 0.05
C THR A 67 7.31 0.28 1.53
N GLY A 68 6.49 -0.24 2.44
CA GLY A 68 6.53 0.07 3.87
C GLY A 68 5.92 1.43 4.24
N PHE A 69 5.35 2.16 3.28
CA PHE A 69 4.78 3.49 3.50
C PHE A 69 3.25 3.52 3.31
N PRO A 70 2.53 4.42 4.01
CA PRO A 70 3.03 5.33 5.06
C PRO A 70 3.41 4.56 6.33
N ASN A 71 4.14 5.19 7.25
CA ASN A 71 4.44 4.59 8.54
C ASN A 71 3.14 4.44 9.37
N LEU A 72 2.57 3.24 9.37
CA LEU A 72 1.31 2.95 10.06
C LEU A 72 1.57 2.67 11.54
N ILE A 73 0.75 3.25 12.40
CA ILE A 73 0.75 2.93 13.84
C ILE A 73 -0.10 1.67 14.02
N ILE A 74 0.54 0.60 14.47
CA ILE A 74 -0.12 -0.70 14.70
C ILE A 74 -0.33 -0.85 16.20
N ASP A 75 -1.54 -1.25 16.61
CA ASP A 75 -1.83 -1.52 18.02
C ASP A 75 -1.01 -2.74 18.49
N PRO A 76 -0.21 -2.61 19.57
CA PRO A 76 0.56 -3.72 20.13
C PRO A 76 -0.28 -4.92 20.56
N ARG A 77 -1.60 -4.74 20.74
CA ARG A 77 -2.56 -5.80 21.09
C ARG A 77 -3.03 -6.63 19.89
N ALA A 78 -2.59 -6.31 18.67
CA ALA A 78 -2.99 -7.10 17.50
C ALA A 78 -2.40 -8.52 17.55
N ASP A 79 -3.26 -9.53 17.42
CA ASP A 79 -2.97 -10.96 17.61
C ASP A 79 -2.03 -11.59 16.58
N ASN A 80 -1.48 -10.81 15.65
CA ASN A 80 -0.58 -11.26 14.60
C ASN A 80 0.83 -10.72 14.75
N ASN A 81 1.34 -10.63 15.99
CA ASN A 81 2.64 -10.03 16.32
C ASN A 81 2.71 -8.51 16.03
N ALA A 82 1.57 -7.81 16.10
CA ALA A 82 1.51 -6.36 15.85
C ALA A 82 2.16 -5.92 14.53
N VAL A 83 1.99 -6.70 13.46
CA VAL A 83 2.40 -6.34 12.10
C VAL A 83 1.20 -6.18 11.17
N VAL A 84 1.34 -5.44 10.08
CA VAL A 84 0.29 -5.42 9.06
C VAL A 84 0.29 -6.78 8.35
N PRO A 85 -0.87 -7.45 8.20
CA PRO A 85 -0.94 -8.71 7.47
C PRO A 85 -0.36 -8.59 6.06
N SER A 86 0.45 -9.57 5.66
CA SER A 86 1.02 -9.68 4.32
C SER A 86 0.10 -10.38 3.32
N ARG A 87 -0.93 -11.10 3.77
CA ARG A 87 -1.86 -11.81 2.88
C ARG A 87 -3.15 -12.20 3.58
N LEU A 88 -4.09 -12.72 2.80
CA LEU A 88 -5.23 -13.47 3.31
C LEU A 88 -4.92 -14.98 3.27
N VAL A 89 -5.44 -15.72 4.25
CA VAL A 89 -5.38 -17.19 4.25
C VAL A 89 -6.31 -17.77 3.20
N TYR A 90 -6.04 -19.00 2.76
CA TYR A 90 -6.96 -19.66 1.86
C TYR A 90 -8.28 -19.98 2.56
N PRO A 91 -9.44 -19.78 1.89
CA PRO A 91 -10.73 -20.00 2.51
C PRO A 91 -10.96 -21.49 2.78
N ALA A 92 -11.74 -21.80 3.81
CA ALA A 92 -12.02 -23.18 4.25
C ALA A 92 -12.57 -24.06 3.12
N VAL A 93 -13.36 -23.50 2.20
CA VAL A 93 -13.90 -24.22 1.05
C VAL A 93 -12.80 -24.77 0.14
N THR A 94 -11.70 -24.04 -0.06
CA THR A 94 -10.56 -24.52 -0.86
C THR A 94 -9.86 -25.68 -0.16
N GLN A 95 -9.77 -25.63 1.17
CA GLN A 95 -9.17 -26.69 1.97
C GLN A 95 -10.01 -27.98 1.91
N MET A 96 -11.34 -27.85 1.90
CA MET A 96 -12.26 -28.98 1.85
C MET A 96 -12.41 -29.58 0.44
N TYR A 97 -12.61 -28.76 -0.58
CA TYR A 97 -12.90 -29.22 -1.94
C TYR A 97 -11.67 -29.43 -2.82
N ASN A 98 -10.52 -28.83 -2.47
CA ASN A 98 -9.28 -29.00 -3.22
C ASN A 98 -8.04 -29.22 -2.31
N PRO A 99 -8.10 -30.23 -1.41
CA PRO A 99 -7.11 -30.42 -0.35
C PRO A 99 -5.70 -30.70 -0.88
N THR A 100 -5.58 -31.41 -2.01
CA THR A 100 -4.28 -31.77 -2.58
C THR A 100 -3.52 -30.56 -3.10
N ASN A 101 -4.17 -29.65 -3.82
CA ASN A 101 -3.51 -28.46 -4.34
C ASN A 101 -3.31 -27.40 -3.26
N TYR A 102 -4.24 -27.30 -2.29
CA TYR A 102 -4.05 -26.48 -1.09
C TYR A 102 -2.76 -26.85 -0.36
N ARG A 103 -2.54 -28.13 -0.03
CA ARG A 103 -1.31 -28.57 0.67
C ARG A 103 -0.02 -28.23 -0.10
N LYS A 104 -0.02 -28.41 -1.43
CA LYS A 104 1.13 -28.04 -2.28
C LYS A 104 1.43 -26.54 -2.24
N ALA A 105 0.39 -25.70 -2.20
CA ALA A 105 0.58 -24.25 -2.09
C ALA A 105 1.12 -23.86 -0.70
N VAL A 106 0.55 -24.42 0.36
CA VAL A 106 0.99 -24.21 1.75
C VAL A 106 2.45 -24.57 1.93
N GLU A 107 2.88 -25.72 1.40
CA GLU A 107 4.28 -26.16 1.46
C GLU A 107 5.23 -25.16 0.78
N ARG A 108 4.87 -24.66 -0.41
CA ARG A 108 5.69 -23.68 -1.15
C ARG A 108 5.82 -22.34 -0.44
N MET A 109 4.84 -21.96 0.37
CA MET A 109 4.84 -20.71 1.13
C MET A 109 5.50 -20.84 2.50
N GLY A 110 5.78 -22.07 2.96
CA GLY A 110 6.25 -22.34 4.32
C GLY A 110 5.14 -22.29 5.38
N GLY A 111 3.87 -22.45 4.98
CA GLY A 111 2.70 -22.41 5.86
C GLY A 111 1.53 -21.62 5.29
N ASP A 112 0.42 -21.56 6.04
CA ASP A 112 -0.74 -20.70 5.74
C ASP A 112 -0.97 -19.73 6.91
N ASN A 113 -0.15 -18.68 6.95
CA ASN A 113 -0.23 -17.61 7.94
C ASN A 113 -0.37 -16.26 7.20
N ILE A 114 -1.21 -15.38 7.75
CA ILE A 114 -1.45 -14.02 7.25
C ILE A 114 -0.19 -13.15 7.18
N ASN A 115 0.86 -13.47 7.93
CA ASN A 115 2.12 -12.73 7.95
C ASN A 115 3.16 -13.23 6.94
N ILE A 116 2.87 -14.28 6.15
CA ILE A 116 3.80 -14.76 5.12
C ILE A 116 3.75 -13.80 3.93
N LYS A 117 4.91 -13.26 3.58
CA LYS A 117 5.08 -12.33 2.46
C LYS A 117 4.71 -12.95 1.11
N SER A 118 4.03 -12.18 0.27
CA SER A 118 3.79 -12.53 -1.14
C SER A 118 5.09 -12.45 -1.95
N PHE A 119 5.17 -13.15 -3.08
CA PHE A 119 6.39 -13.25 -3.90
C PHE A 119 6.96 -11.90 -4.39
N TRP A 120 6.13 -10.87 -4.48
CA TRP A 120 6.50 -9.52 -4.95
C TRP A 120 6.81 -8.55 -3.80
N GLU A 121 6.52 -8.92 -2.56
CA GLU A 121 6.87 -8.12 -1.40
C GLU A 121 8.39 -8.19 -1.22
N LYS A 122 9.01 -7.03 -1.03
CA LYS A 122 10.45 -7.00 -0.76
C LYS A 122 10.75 -7.67 0.60
N PRO A 123 11.90 -8.37 0.73
CA PRO A 123 12.34 -8.99 1.98
C PRO A 123 12.39 -8.02 3.16
#